data_AF-A0A7S2YWJ9-F1
#
_entry.id   AF-A0A7S2YWJ9-F1
#
_cell.length_a   1.000
_cell.length_b   1.000
_cell.length_c   1.000
_cell.angle_alpha   90.00
_cell.angle_beta   90.00
_cell.angle_gamma   90.00
#
_symmetry.space_group_name_H-M   'P 1'
#
loop_
_entity.id
_entity.type
_entity.pdbx_description
1 polymer ?
#
loop_
_entity_poly.entity_id
_entity_poly.type
_entity_poly.pdbx_seq_one_letter_code
_entity_poly.pdbx_strand_id
1 'polypeptide(L)'
;ACGVRVAERETEEREREERGRVLRGGTIADMADLSGLMAQATIDASAAKTGGQAGGCEPHLEYRTVSGVSGPLVVLDRVKSPKFAEIVNLKLSDGTVRRGQVLEVDGEKAVVQVFEGTSGIDNKHTSCTFTGEILKTPVSRDMLGRIFNGSGKPIDDGPEVLAEAFLDIQGMPINPSERTYPEEMIQTGISTIDVMNSIARGQKIPLFSAAGLPHNEIAAQICRQAGLVKHPDGKKGGHGHGGAAAEPEVNLLGEPEPAAAAAGGEEEEEDFAIVFAAMGVNMETASFFKQDFEENGSLEKVVLFLNLANDPTIERIITPRIALTTAEYLAYECGKHVLVILTDMSSYADALREVSAAREEVPGRRGYPGYMYTDLATIYERAGRIEGRKGSITQLPILTMPNDDITHPIPDLTGYITEGQIYIDRQLHNRQIFPPVNVLPSLSRLMKSAIGEGMTRDDHSEVSNQMYACYAIGKDVLAMKAVVGEEALSDEDLLYLEFLEKFESKFVAQGAYETRTIFDSLDLAWSLLRIFPREMLRRINIKTLDKYYSRA
;
A
#
# COMPACT_ATOMS: atom_id res chain seq x y z
N ALA A 1 1.17 64.00 -35.79
CA ALA A 1 1.29 62.64 -35.22
C ALA A 1 0.01 61.78 -35.40
N CYS A 2 -0.72 61.92 -36.52
CA CYS A 2 -1.92 61.11 -36.81
C CYS A 2 -1.76 60.20 -38.04
N GLY A 3 -0.75 60.41 -38.90
CA GLY A 3 -0.53 59.62 -40.11
C GLY A 3 0.26 58.30 -39.92
N VAL A 4 1.07 58.19 -38.86
CA VAL A 4 1.91 56.99 -38.63
C VAL A 4 1.11 55.85 -37.99
N ARG A 5 0.06 56.15 -37.21
CA ARG A 5 -0.78 55.14 -36.54
C ARG A 5 -1.80 54.46 -37.46
N VAL A 6 -2.05 55.01 -38.67
CA VAL A 6 -2.96 54.38 -39.65
C VAL A 6 -2.21 53.34 -40.48
N ALA A 7 -0.94 53.60 -40.81
CA ALA A 7 -0.09 52.66 -41.55
C ALA A 7 0.22 51.39 -40.73
N GLU A 8 0.45 51.50 -39.42
CA GLU A 8 0.71 50.34 -38.55
C GLU A 8 -0.52 49.44 -38.38
N ARG A 9 -1.74 50.02 -38.37
CA ARG A 9 -3.00 49.25 -38.27
C ARG A 9 -3.34 48.50 -39.56
N GLU A 10 -3.04 49.06 -40.73
CA GLU A 10 -3.27 48.38 -42.01
C GLU A 10 -2.29 47.21 -42.25
N THR A 11 -1.07 47.27 -41.68
CA THR A 11 -0.13 46.14 -41.70
C THR A 11 -0.53 45.01 -40.74
N GLU A 12 -1.06 45.32 -39.56
CA GLU A 12 -1.52 44.29 -38.61
C GLU A 12 -2.79 43.56 -39.08
N GLU A 13 -3.70 44.23 -39.80
CA GLU A 13 -4.89 43.57 -40.37
C GLU A 13 -4.55 42.65 -41.56
N ARG A 14 -3.56 43.01 -42.38
CA ARG A 14 -3.08 42.15 -43.49
C ARG A 14 -2.38 40.89 -43.00
N GLU A 15 -1.57 40.97 -41.94
CA GLU A 15 -0.95 39.79 -41.33
C GLU A 15 -1.97 38.87 -40.64
N ARG A 16 -3.09 39.44 -40.15
CA ARG A 16 -4.19 38.66 -39.57
C ARG A 16 -5.03 37.93 -40.63
N GLU A 17 -5.25 38.55 -41.79
CA GLU A 17 -5.92 37.90 -42.93
C GLU A 17 -5.05 36.82 -43.58
N GLU A 18 -3.73 37.00 -43.68
CA GLU A 18 -2.82 35.96 -44.17
C GLU A 18 -2.73 34.76 -43.22
N ARG A 19 -2.66 35.00 -41.90
CA ARG A 19 -2.73 33.91 -40.91
C ARG A 19 -4.08 33.18 -40.90
N GLY A 20 -5.18 33.87 -41.20
CA GLY A 20 -6.50 33.26 -41.36
C GLY A 20 -6.65 32.39 -42.62
N ARG A 21 -5.86 32.63 -43.66
CA ARG A 21 -5.90 31.89 -44.93
C ARG A 21 -5.09 30.60 -44.90
N VAL A 22 -3.99 30.56 -44.14
CA VAL A 22 -3.15 29.36 -43.99
C VAL A 22 -3.85 28.25 -43.19
N LEU A 23 -4.81 28.59 -42.32
CA LEU A 23 -5.56 27.64 -41.49
C LEU A 23 -6.77 26.97 -42.17
N ARG A 24 -7.06 27.25 -43.46
CA ARG A 24 -8.20 26.66 -44.19
C ARG A 24 -7.83 25.75 -45.37
N GLY A 25 -6.56 25.39 -45.54
CA GLY A 25 -6.08 24.72 -46.75
C GLY A 25 -5.23 23.45 -46.56
N GLY A 26 -5.33 22.76 -45.42
CA GLY A 26 -4.60 21.50 -45.18
C GLY A 26 -5.54 20.42 -44.67
N THR A 27 -5.77 19.39 -45.50
CA THR A 27 -6.53 18.20 -45.14
C THR A 27 -5.84 17.43 -44.01
N ILE A 28 -6.65 16.97 -43.04
CA ILE A 28 -6.25 16.23 -41.83
C ILE A 28 -5.51 14.90 -42.15
N ALA A 29 -5.51 14.46 -43.41
CA ALA A 29 -4.82 13.24 -43.86
C ALA A 29 -3.28 13.38 -43.90
N ASP A 30 -2.73 14.55 -44.25
CA ASP A 30 -1.27 14.69 -44.48
C ASP A 30 -0.45 14.82 -43.18
N MET A 31 -1.08 15.17 -42.05
CA MET A 31 -0.43 15.18 -40.74
C MET A 31 -0.34 13.80 -40.07
N ALA A 32 -1.14 12.82 -40.53
CA ALA A 32 -1.11 11.46 -40.01
C ALA A 32 0.08 10.64 -40.55
N ASP A 33 0.54 10.93 -41.78
CA ASP A 33 1.66 10.21 -42.38
C ASP A 33 3.02 10.64 -41.80
N LEU A 34 3.16 11.90 -41.37
CA LEU A 34 4.39 12.42 -40.75
C LEU A 34 4.57 11.95 -39.30
N SER A 35 3.47 11.75 -38.56
CA SER A 35 3.52 11.13 -37.23
C SER A 35 3.77 9.61 -37.32
N GLY A 36 3.25 8.95 -38.36
CA GLY A 36 3.53 7.54 -38.67
C GLY A 36 4.99 7.28 -39.03
N LEU A 37 5.62 8.13 -39.87
CA LEU A 37 7.03 7.99 -40.25
C LEU A 37 8.01 8.27 -39.10
N MET A 38 7.69 9.23 -38.22
CA MET A 38 8.48 9.48 -37.02
C MET A 38 8.31 8.38 -35.99
N ALA A 39 7.10 7.84 -35.81
CA ALA A 39 6.84 6.69 -34.94
C ALA A 39 7.51 5.40 -35.44
N GLN A 40 7.51 5.16 -36.76
CA GLN A 40 8.16 3.99 -37.35
C GLN A 40 9.69 4.04 -37.19
N ALA A 41 10.30 5.23 -37.30
CA ALA A 41 11.74 5.40 -37.06
C ALA A 41 12.14 5.18 -35.58
N THR A 42 11.28 5.51 -34.62
CA THR A 42 11.50 5.20 -33.20
C THR A 42 11.23 3.72 -32.88
N ILE A 43 10.32 3.07 -33.60
CA ILE A 43 10.03 1.64 -33.47
C ILE A 43 11.15 0.79 -34.08
N ASP A 44 11.73 1.17 -35.23
CA ASP A 44 12.86 0.45 -35.81
C ASP A 44 14.16 0.64 -34.99
N ALA A 45 14.31 1.78 -34.30
CA ALA A 45 15.41 1.99 -33.34
C ALA A 45 15.24 1.22 -32.02
N SER A 46 14.00 0.87 -31.63
CA SER A 46 13.73 0.05 -30.43
C SER A 46 13.68 -1.46 -30.74
N ALA A 47 13.29 -1.84 -31.96
CA ALA A 47 13.29 -3.22 -32.45
C ALA A 47 14.71 -3.80 -32.66
N ALA A 48 15.72 -2.95 -32.84
CA ALA A 48 17.13 -3.39 -32.85
C ALA A 48 17.71 -3.69 -31.45
N LYS A 49 16.92 -3.52 -30.37
CA LYS A 49 17.30 -3.86 -28.98
C LYS A 49 16.41 -4.93 -28.34
N THR A 50 15.65 -5.68 -29.12
CA THR A 50 14.98 -6.91 -28.65
C THR A 50 15.89 -8.10 -28.94
N GLY A 51 16.78 -8.40 -27.99
CA GLY A 51 17.69 -9.54 -28.09
C GLY A 51 18.76 -9.54 -27.01
N GLY A 52 18.41 -10.01 -25.80
CA GLY A 52 19.34 -10.26 -24.70
C GLY A 52 19.81 -8.99 -23.98
N GLN A 53 19.80 -9.02 -22.64
CA GLN A 53 20.50 -8.01 -21.84
C GLN A 53 21.97 -7.97 -22.29
N ALA A 54 22.34 -6.92 -23.03
CA ALA A 54 23.71 -6.61 -23.31
C ALA A 54 24.35 -6.18 -21.98
N GLY A 55 24.97 -7.12 -21.28
CA GLY A 55 25.85 -6.82 -20.15
C GLY A 55 26.93 -5.86 -20.63
N GLY A 56 26.77 -4.57 -20.31
CA GLY A 56 27.76 -3.56 -20.62
C GLY A 56 29.05 -3.91 -19.90
N CYS A 57 30.05 -4.39 -20.64
CA CYS A 57 31.36 -4.72 -20.10
C CYS A 57 32.22 -3.44 -19.97
N GLU A 58 31.67 -2.39 -19.38
CA GLU A 58 32.46 -1.21 -18.99
C GLU A 58 33.08 -1.49 -17.61
N PRO A 59 34.41 -1.37 -17.46
CA PRO A 59 35.06 -1.62 -16.18
C PRO A 59 34.60 -0.59 -15.15
N HIS A 60 34.21 -1.07 -13.96
CA HIS A 60 33.86 -0.18 -12.84
C HIS A 60 35.06 0.67 -12.44
N LEU A 61 34.83 1.98 -12.31
CA LEU A 61 35.85 2.93 -11.90
C LEU A 61 35.98 2.92 -10.37
N GLU A 62 37.19 2.66 -9.88
CA GLU A 62 37.54 2.77 -8.46
C GLU A 62 38.12 4.17 -8.17
N TYR A 63 37.52 4.90 -7.25
CA TYR A 63 37.95 6.22 -6.81
C TYR A 63 38.44 6.15 -5.36
N ARG A 64 39.52 6.86 -5.07
CA ARG A 64 40.08 7.06 -3.71
C ARG A 64 40.09 8.52 -3.31
N THR A 65 39.16 9.28 -3.85
CA THR A 65 39.08 10.74 -3.75
C THR A 65 37.97 11.16 -2.77
N VAL A 66 37.96 10.54 -1.60
CA VAL A 66 37.05 10.93 -0.50
C VAL A 66 37.51 12.28 0.05
N SER A 67 36.64 13.27 -0.10
CA SER A 67 36.86 14.66 0.30
C SER A 67 36.62 14.84 1.79
N GLY A 68 35.50 14.32 2.27
CA GLY A 68 35.07 14.44 3.66
C GLY A 68 33.86 13.56 3.98
N VAL A 69 33.64 13.38 5.27
CA VAL A 69 32.54 12.58 5.83
C VAL A 69 31.78 13.48 6.81
N SER A 70 30.46 13.56 6.66
CA SER A 70 29.58 14.36 7.53
C SER A 70 28.32 13.57 7.86
N GLY A 71 28.13 13.19 9.12
CA GLY A 71 27.01 12.36 9.53
C GLY A 71 26.91 11.08 8.68
N PRO A 72 25.75 10.78 8.05
CA PRO A 72 25.59 9.62 7.15
C PRO A 72 26.11 9.83 5.72
N LEU A 73 26.69 10.99 5.41
CA LEU A 73 27.08 11.40 4.06
C LEU A 73 28.60 11.31 3.86
N VAL A 74 29.00 10.89 2.67
CA VAL A 74 30.38 10.84 2.17
C VAL A 74 30.46 11.67 0.90
N VAL A 75 31.36 12.65 0.88
CA VAL A 75 31.58 13.52 -0.27
C VAL A 75 32.78 13.02 -1.06
N LEU A 76 32.58 12.77 -2.35
CA LEU A 76 33.60 12.34 -3.30
C LEU A 76 33.90 13.49 -4.27
N ASP A 77 35.19 13.76 -4.50
CA ASP A 77 35.66 14.73 -5.49
C ASP A 77 36.24 14.01 -6.72
N ARG A 78 36.30 14.68 -7.87
CA ARG A 78 36.93 14.17 -9.12
C ARG A 78 36.29 12.87 -9.64
N VAL A 79 34.98 12.73 -9.48
CA VAL A 79 34.21 11.61 -10.04
C VAL A 79 33.85 11.93 -11.48
N LYS A 80 34.07 10.98 -12.41
CA LYS A 80 33.71 11.16 -13.81
C LYS A 80 32.27 10.72 -14.03
N SER A 81 31.43 11.66 -14.47
CA SER A 81 30.04 11.42 -14.88
C SER A 81 29.21 10.61 -13.87
N PRO A 82 29.18 10.97 -12.56
CA PRO A 82 28.33 10.29 -11.61
C PRO A 82 26.84 10.48 -11.97
N LYS A 83 26.04 9.43 -11.82
CA LYS A 83 24.59 9.49 -12.05
C LYS A 83 23.84 9.66 -10.73
N PHE A 84 22.70 10.34 -10.79
CA PHE A 84 21.78 10.44 -9.66
C PHE A 84 21.20 9.06 -9.30
N ALA A 85 21.03 8.78 -8.01
CA ALA A 85 20.50 7.52 -7.47
C ALA A 85 21.32 6.27 -7.79
N GLU A 86 22.55 6.42 -8.30
CA GLU A 86 23.46 5.33 -8.61
C GLU A 86 23.97 4.65 -7.33
N ILE A 87 24.15 3.33 -7.38
CA ILE A 87 24.74 2.57 -6.27
C ILE A 87 26.26 2.59 -6.33
N VAL A 88 26.85 2.78 -5.15
CA VAL A 88 28.29 2.72 -4.93
C VAL A 88 28.63 1.69 -3.86
N ASN A 89 29.73 0.97 -4.07
CA ASN A 89 30.30 0.07 -3.06
C ASN A 89 31.55 0.73 -2.48
N LEU A 90 31.52 1.02 -1.19
CA LEU A 90 32.63 1.57 -0.43
C LEU A 90 33.38 0.44 0.26
N LYS A 91 34.66 0.27 -0.06
CA LYS A 91 35.55 -0.67 0.61
C LYS A 91 36.43 0.10 1.59
N LEU A 92 36.22 -0.17 2.88
CA LEU A 92 36.94 0.42 3.99
C LEU A 92 38.37 -0.16 4.09
N SER A 93 39.19 0.48 4.94
CA SER A 93 40.58 0.06 5.19
C SER A 93 40.69 -1.31 5.87
N ASP A 94 39.67 -1.71 6.64
CA ASP A 94 39.54 -3.03 7.27
C ASP A 94 39.10 -4.14 6.28
N GLY A 95 38.77 -3.76 5.04
CA GLY A 95 38.28 -4.65 4.01
C GLY A 95 36.76 -4.86 4.01
N THR A 96 36.03 -4.28 4.97
CA THR A 96 34.57 -4.31 4.97
C THR A 96 34.02 -3.52 3.78
N VAL A 97 32.96 -4.05 3.18
CA VAL A 97 32.27 -3.40 2.05
C VAL A 97 30.94 -2.89 2.53
N ARG A 98 30.68 -1.60 2.30
CA ARG A 98 29.43 -0.91 2.59
C ARG A 98 28.80 -0.43 1.30
N ARG A 99 27.47 -0.40 1.28
CA ARG A 99 26.72 0.10 0.13
C ARG A 99 26.29 1.53 0.38
N GLY A 100 26.26 2.32 -0.68
CA GLY A 100 25.74 3.67 -0.64
C GLY A 100 25.00 4.02 -1.92
N GLN A 101 24.27 5.12 -1.85
CA GLN A 101 23.54 5.68 -2.97
C GLN A 101 23.98 7.13 -3.21
N VAL A 102 24.19 7.49 -4.47
CA VAL A 102 24.45 8.87 -4.88
C VAL A 102 23.17 9.68 -4.72
N LEU A 103 23.23 10.72 -3.90
CA LEU A 103 22.12 11.63 -3.63
C LEU A 103 22.18 12.89 -4.47
N GLU A 104 23.38 13.45 -4.63
CA GLU A 104 23.55 14.71 -5.34
C GLU A 104 24.82 14.65 -6.18
N VAL A 105 24.76 15.28 -7.33
CA VAL A 105 25.85 15.41 -8.28
C VAL A 105 25.98 16.88 -8.65
N ASP A 106 27.15 17.45 -8.40
CA ASP A 106 27.51 18.80 -8.85
C ASP A 106 28.85 18.76 -9.59
N GLY A 107 28.78 18.74 -10.92
CA GLY A 107 29.95 18.64 -11.79
C GLY A 107 30.77 17.37 -11.54
N GLU A 108 31.94 17.54 -10.91
CA GLU A 108 32.86 16.44 -10.55
C GLU A 108 32.70 15.96 -9.10
N LYS A 109 31.76 16.53 -8.35
CA LYS A 109 31.46 16.16 -6.97
C LYS A 109 30.24 15.26 -6.90
N ALA A 110 30.31 14.25 -6.06
CA ALA A 110 29.18 13.37 -5.75
C ALA A 110 29.01 13.28 -4.23
N VAL A 111 27.78 13.48 -3.76
CA VAL A 111 27.39 13.24 -2.38
C VAL A 111 26.74 11.86 -2.31
N VAL A 112 27.37 10.96 -1.56
CA VAL A 112 26.93 9.59 -1.36
C VAL A 112 26.40 9.42 0.05
N GLN A 113 25.26 8.77 0.19
CA GLN A 113 24.74 8.33 1.47
C GLN A 113 25.06 6.85 1.69
N VAL A 114 25.69 6.51 2.82
CA VAL A 114 26.12 5.14 3.14
C VAL A 114 25.07 4.45 4.00
N PHE A 115 24.58 3.29 3.59
CA PHE A 115 23.48 2.58 4.24
C PHE A 115 23.86 2.07 5.64
N GLU A 116 25.03 1.45 5.77
CA GLU A 116 25.51 0.88 7.04
C GLU A 116 26.15 1.93 7.99
N GLY A 117 26.04 3.22 7.64
CA GLY A 117 26.65 4.33 8.38
C GLY A 117 28.11 4.58 7.99
N THR A 118 28.68 5.65 8.56
CA THR A 118 30.00 6.18 8.17
C THR A 118 31.12 5.90 9.17
N SER A 119 30.82 5.19 10.26
CA SER A 119 31.81 4.87 11.30
C SER A 119 32.96 4.04 10.74
N GLY A 120 34.20 4.53 10.85
CA GLY A 120 35.39 3.83 10.35
C GLY A 120 35.76 4.13 8.89
N ILE A 121 35.04 5.03 8.21
CA ILE A 121 35.44 5.52 6.88
C ILE A 121 36.61 6.49 7.04
N ASP A 122 37.73 6.19 6.38
CA ASP A 122 38.91 7.06 6.30
C ASP A 122 38.99 7.74 4.92
N ASN A 123 39.58 8.94 4.86
CA ASN A 123 39.69 9.70 3.62
C ASN A 123 40.82 9.18 2.71
N LYS A 124 41.82 8.47 3.25
CA LYS A 124 43.01 8.05 2.50
C LYS A 124 42.95 6.62 1.99
N HIS A 125 42.46 5.71 2.84
CA HIS A 125 42.50 4.27 2.56
C HIS A 125 41.17 3.70 2.05
N THR A 126 40.07 4.45 2.13
CA THR A 126 38.78 4.01 1.60
C THR A 126 38.74 4.15 0.09
N SER A 127 38.24 3.12 -0.58
CA SER A 127 38.00 3.10 -2.03
C SER A 127 36.51 3.00 -2.31
N CYS A 128 36.03 3.71 -3.32
CA CYS A 128 34.63 3.72 -3.73
C CYS A 128 34.53 3.26 -5.18
N THR A 129 33.71 2.26 -5.45
CA THR A 129 33.44 1.74 -6.79
C THR A 129 32.03 2.08 -7.20
N PHE A 130 31.89 2.69 -8.38
CA PHE A 130 30.61 3.09 -8.96
C PHE A 130 30.07 1.97 -9.85
N THR A 131 28.84 1.54 -9.61
CA THR A 131 28.24 0.40 -10.32
C THR A 131 27.67 0.78 -11.68
N GLY A 132 27.42 2.07 -11.95
CA GLY A 132 26.78 2.56 -13.18
C GLY A 132 25.26 2.34 -13.22
N GLU A 133 24.70 1.66 -12.22
CA GLU A 133 23.31 1.26 -12.13
C GLU A 133 22.62 1.81 -10.87
N ILE A 134 21.30 1.93 -10.94
CA ILE A 134 20.44 2.25 -9.81
C ILE A 134 20.20 1.00 -8.93
N LEU A 135 19.64 1.21 -7.73
CA LEU A 135 19.35 0.13 -6.81
C LEU A 135 18.29 -0.82 -7.37
N LYS A 136 18.71 -2.04 -7.71
CA LYS A 136 17.83 -3.13 -8.13
C LYS A 136 17.78 -4.22 -7.07
N THR A 137 16.59 -4.77 -6.85
CA THR A 137 16.37 -5.92 -5.98
C THR A 137 16.29 -7.19 -6.82
N PRO A 138 16.99 -8.26 -6.43
CA PRO A 138 16.76 -9.59 -7.01
C PRO A 138 15.39 -10.09 -6.57
N VAL A 139 14.50 -10.37 -7.52
CA VAL A 139 13.19 -10.96 -7.26
C VAL A 139 13.12 -12.38 -7.80
N SER A 140 12.44 -13.24 -7.05
CA SER A 140 12.23 -14.66 -7.40
C SER A 140 10.99 -15.17 -6.68
N ARG A 141 10.35 -16.21 -7.24
CA ARG A 141 9.25 -16.93 -6.58
C ARG A 141 9.71 -17.62 -5.30
N ASP A 142 10.99 -17.99 -5.23
CA ASP A 142 11.63 -18.66 -4.09
C ASP A 142 11.77 -17.76 -2.85
N MET A 143 11.36 -16.49 -2.94
CA MET A 143 11.33 -15.58 -1.79
C MET A 143 10.17 -15.86 -0.84
N LEU A 144 9.13 -16.57 -1.28
CA LEU A 144 8.04 -17.03 -0.42
C LEU A 144 8.59 -18.05 0.60
N GLY A 145 8.28 -17.87 1.89
CA GLY A 145 8.85 -18.69 2.96
C GLY A 145 10.19 -18.21 3.50
N ARG A 146 10.76 -17.13 2.95
CA ARG A 146 12.09 -16.62 3.33
C ARG A 146 12.00 -15.36 4.19
N ILE A 147 13.04 -15.16 5.00
CA ILE A 147 13.19 -13.99 5.86
C ILE A 147 14.42 -13.20 5.43
N PHE A 148 14.23 -11.91 5.17
CA PHE A 148 15.24 -10.96 4.73
C PHE A 148 15.41 -9.83 5.74
N ASN A 149 16.58 -9.20 5.73
CA ASN A 149 16.78 -7.92 6.41
C ASN A 149 16.24 -6.75 5.59
N GLY A 150 16.26 -5.53 6.15
CA GLY A 150 15.84 -4.29 5.46
C GLY A 150 16.63 -3.97 4.19
N SER A 151 17.79 -4.59 4.02
CA SER A 151 18.73 -4.46 2.90
C SER A 151 18.54 -5.52 1.80
N GLY A 152 17.56 -6.44 1.97
CA GLY A 152 17.24 -7.54 1.06
C GLY A 152 18.17 -8.76 1.15
N LYS A 153 19.01 -8.86 2.19
CA LYS A 153 19.87 -10.03 2.44
C LYS A 153 19.13 -11.07 3.29
N PRO A 154 19.25 -12.38 3.00
CA PRO A 154 18.60 -13.41 3.79
C PRO A 154 19.16 -13.46 5.22
N ILE A 155 18.29 -13.65 6.21
CA ILE A 155 18.63 -13.78 7.65
C ILE A 155 18.14 -15.11 8.23
N ASP A 156 17.71 -16.03 7.38
CA ASP A 156 17.17 -17.33 7.72
C ASP A 156 18.21 -18.48 7.62
N ASP A 157 19.50 -18.13 7.58
CA ASP A 157 20.62 -19.05 7.31
C ASP A 157 20.48 -19.85 6.00
N GLY A 158 19.54 -19.47 5.13
CA GLY A 158 19.35 -20.05 3.82
C GLY A 158 20.35 -19.53 2.78
N PRO A 159 20.42 -20.18 1.60
CA PRO A 159 21.28 -19.72 0.52
C PRO A 159 20.82 -18.36 -0.03
N GLU A 160 21.72 -17.67 -0.73
CA GLU A 160 21.37 -16.46 -1.48
C GLU A 160 20.27 -16.76 -2.50
N VAL A 161 19.38 -15.79 -2.70
CA VAL A 161 18.26 -15.91 -3.64
C VAL A 161 18.79 -15.90 -5.06
N LEU A 162 18.46 -16.94 -5.81
CA LEU A 162 18.69 -16.96 -7.25
C LEU A 162 17.62 -16.08 -7.92
N ALA A 163 18.06 -14.93 -8.42
CA ALA A 163 17.18 -13.96 -9.04
C ALA A 163 16.65 -14.46 -10.39
N GLU A 164 15.34 -14.42 -10.59
CA GLU A 164 14.74 -14.56 -11.92
C GLU A 164 14.85 -13.24 -12.70
N ALA A 165 14.67 -12.12 -11.99
CA ALA A 165 14.80 -10.78 -12.55
C ALA A 165 15.40 -9.81 -11.53
N PHE A 166 15.98 -8.72 -12.04
CA PHE A 166 16.43 -7.59 -11.24
C PHE A 166 15.51 -6.40 -11.53
N LEU A 167 14.70 -6.02 -10.55
CA LEU A 167 13.72 -4.93 -10.66
C LEU A 167 14.19 -3.70 -9.87
N ASP A 168 13.89 -2.51 -10.39
CA ASP A 168 14.13 -1.25 -9.68
C ASP A 168 13.21 -1.12 -8.47
N ILE A 169 13.77 -0.75 -7.32
CA ILE A 169 13.04 -0.59 -6.07
C ILE A 169 12.04 0.58 -6.10
N GLN A 170 12.26 1.59 -6.95
CA GLN A 170 11.33 2.71 -7.07
C GLN A 170 10.01 2.31 -7.75
N GLY A 171 10.00 1.15 -8.43
CA GLY A 171 8.84 0.68 -9.18
C GLY A 171 8.55 1.54 -10.41
N MET A 172 7.48 1.20 -11.10
CA MET A 172 6.97 2.00 -12.22
C MET A 172 5.57 2.53 -11.89
N PRO A 173 5.26 3.80 -12.22
CA PRO A 173 3.92 4.32 -12.00
C PRO A 173 2.91 3.56 -12.87
N ILE A 174 1.82 3.11 -12.25
CA ILE A 174 0.74 2.41 -12.95
C ILE A 174 -0.08 3.44 -13.73
N ASN A 175 -0.31 3.18 -15.02
CA ASN A 175 -1.14 4.01 -15.87
C ASN A 175 -2.58 4.09 -15.33
N PRO A 176 -3.13 5.30 -15.02
CA PRO A 176 -4.46 5.42 -14.46
C PRO A 176 -5.58 4.83 -15.33
N SER A 177 -5.44 4.82 -16.66
CA SER A 177 -6.46 4.25 -17.55
C SER A 177 -6.51 2.72 -17.52
N GLU A 178 -5.41 2.08 -17.12
CA GLU A 178 -5.30 0.62 -17.02
C GLU A 178 -5.62 0.11 -15.61
N ARG A 179 -5.97 1.00 -14.68
CA ARG A 179 -6.37 0.60 -13.32
C ARG A 179 -7.81 0.10 -13.31
N THR A 180 -8.01 -1.09 -12.77
CA THR A 180 -9.36 -1.63 -12.51
C THR A 180 -9.82 -1.24 -11.11
N TYR A 181 -11.08 -0.85 -10.98
CA TYR A 181 -11.65 -0.46 -9.70
C TYR A 181 -11.79 -1.69 -8.75
N PRO A 182 -11.37 -1.59 -7.47
CA PRO A 182 -11.59 -2.64 -6.48
C PRO A 182 -13.07 -2.83 -6.14
N GLU A 183 -13.61 -4.03 -6.39
CA GLU A 183 -14.99 -4.38 -6.04
C GLU A 183 -15.08 -5.55 -5.06
N GLU A 184 -14.11 -6.46 -5.04
CA GLU A 184 -14.18 -7.67 -4.20
C GLU A 184 -13.81 -7.37 -2.74
N MET A 185 -14.61 -7.84 -1.78
CA MET A 185 -14.32 -7.67 -0.36
C MET A 185 -13.30 -8.70 0.16
N ILE A 186 -12.35 -8.23 0.96
CA ILE A 186 -11.50 -9.09 1.80
C ILE A 186 -12.18 -9.25 3.16
N GLN A 187 -12.41 -10.51 3.54
CA GLN A 187 -12.85 -10.86 4.88
C GLN A 187 -11.63 -10.96 5.79
N THR A 188 -11.58 -10.11 6.82
CA THR A 188 -10.48 -10.08 7.79
C THR A 188 -10.76 -10.95 9.02
N GLY A 189 -12.01 -11.39 9.19
CA GLY A 189 -12.43 -12.16 10.36
C GLY A 189 -12.76 -11.29 11.57
N ILE A 190 -12.43 -9.99 11.54
CA ILE A 190 -12.72 -9.02 12.61
C ILE A 190 -14.04 -8.33 12.34
N SER A 191 -15.03 -8.55 13.21
CA SER A 191 -16.42 -8.05 13.04
C SER A 191 -16.47 -6.54 12.77
N THR A 192 -15.69 -5.77 13.54
CA THR A 192 -15.66 -4.31 13.45
C THR A 192 -15.11 -3.81 12.11
N ILE A 193 -14.10 -4.49 11.56
CA ILE A 193 -13.50 -4.12 10.27
C ILE A 193 -14.44 -4.58 9.16
N ASP A 194 -14.88 -5.83 9.19
CA ASP A 194 -15.67 -6.43 8.11
C ASP A 194 -17.05 -5.77 7.93
N VAL A 195 -17.75 -5.42 9.02
CA VAL A 195 -19.10 -4.81 8.94
C VAL A 195 -19.06 -3.28 8.83
N MET A 196 -18.21 -2.61 9.61
CA MET A 196 -18.23 -1.15 9.71
C MET A 196 -17.29 -0.46 8.72
N ASN A 197 -16.16 -1.09 8.40
CA ASN A 197 -15.09 -0.50 7.58
C ASN A 197 -14.53 -1.52 6.59
N SER A 198 -15.43 -2.16 5.81
CA SER A 198 -15.06 -3.26 4.92
C SER A 198 -13.92 -2.88 3.99
N ILE A 199 -12.98 -3.81 3.79
CA ILE A 199 -11.78 -3.61 2.98
C ILE A 199 -11.99 -4.26 1.62
N ALA A 200 -11.73 -3.51 0.54
CA ALA A 200 -11.74 -4.02 -0.82
C ALA A 200 -10.36 -4.55 -1.25
N ARG A 201 -10.35 -5.52 -2.16
CA ARG A 201 -9.14 -6.13 -2.73
C ARG A 201 -8.42 -5.15 -3.65
N GLY A 202 -7.22 -4.74 -3.27
CA GLY A 202 -6.47 -3.67 -3.94
C GLY A 202 -6.59 -2.31 -3.26
N GLN A 203 -7.33 -2.22 -2.15
CA GLN A 203 -7.44 -1.00 -1.36
C GLN A 203 -6.15 -0.72 -0.58
N LYS A 204 -5.91 0.57 -0.35
CA LYS A 204 -4.89 1.05 0.60
C LYS A 204 -5.58 1.63 1.84
N ILE A 205 -5.56 0.88 2.95
CA ILE A 205 -6.18 1.29 4.21
C ILE A 205 -5.17 1.18 5.35
N PRO A 206 -4.83 2.27 6.04
CA PRO A 206 -3.89 2.26 7.14
C PRO A 206 -4.56 1.93 8.47
N LEU A 207 -3.77 1.45 9.41
CA LEU A 207 -4.14 1.26 10.80
C LEU A 207 -3.41 2.30 11.65
N PHE A 208 -4.18 3.20 12.26
CA PHE A 208 -3.70 4.26 13.14
C PHE A 208 -3.73 3.75 14.57
N SER A 209 -2.55 3.60 15.14
CA SER A 209 -2.34 3.11 16.49
C SER A 209 -1.63 4.15 17.35
N ALA A 210 -1.37 3.81 18.61
CA ALA A 210 -0.55 4.56 19.51
C ALA A 210 0.41 3.66 20.29
N ALA A 211 1.43 4.27 20.88
CA ALA A 211 2.42 3.54 21.67
C ALA A 211 1.74 2.79 22.82
N GLY A 212 2.02 1.49 22.91
CA GLY A 212 1.46 0.57 23.91
C GLY A 212 0.12 -0.06 23.53
N LEU A 213 -0.47 0.24 22.37
CA LEU A 213 -1.70 -0.43 21.91
C LEU A 213 -1.39 -1.72 21.11
N PRO A 214 -2.29 -2.71 21.09
CA PRO A 214 -2.04 -4.04 20.51
C PRO A 214 -2.24 -4.06 18.98
N HIS A 215 -1.60 -3.14 18.25
CA HIS A 215 -1.70 -3.08 16.79
C HIS A 215 -1.00 -4.25 16.10
N ASN A 216 0.09 -4.76 16.68
CA ASN A 216 0.80 -5.91 16.13
C ASN A 216 -0.03 -7.20 16.22
N GLU A 217 -0.77 -7.39 17.30
CA GLU A 217 -1.68 -8.53 17.48
C GLU A 217 -2.84 -8.48 16.49
N ILE A 218 -3.40 -7.28 16.24
CA ILE A 218 -4.44 -7.09 15.23
C ILE A 218 -3.89 -7.35 13.83
N ALA A 219 -2.69 -6.87 13.52
CA ALA A 219 -2.05 -7.12 12.23
C ALA A 219 -1.82 -8.62 11.99
N ALA A 220 -1.28 -9.31 13.00
CA ALA A 220 -1.11 -10.76 12.98
C ALA A 220 -2.45 -11.49 12.81
N GLN A 221 -3.49 -11.07 13.53
CA GLN A 221 -4.84 -11.60 13.36
C GLN A 221 -5.35 -11.43 11.93
N ILE A 222 -5.20 -10.26 11.33
CA ILE A 222 -5.58 -10.01 9.94
C ILE A 222 -4.77 -10.91 9.00
N CYS A 223 -3.46 -11.09 9.20
CA CYS A 223 -2.67 -12.00 8.37
C CYS A 223 -3.19 -13.44 8.39
N ARG A 224 -3.53 -13.94 9.59
CA ARG A 224 -3.99 -15.33 9.77
C ARG A 224 -5.36 -15.57 9.16
N GLN A 225 -6.22 -14.55 9.21
CA GLN A 225 -7.65 -14.68 8.91
C GLN A 225 -8.04 -14.09 7.56
N ALA A 226 -7.15 -13.31 6.92
CA ALA A 226 -7.42 -12.68 5.63
C ALA A 226 -7.74 -13.74 4.57
N GLY A 227 -8.94 -13.65 4.02
CA GLY A 227 -9.40 -14.46 2.91
C GLY A 227 -10.48 -13.74 2.12
N LEU A 228 -10.88 -14.33 1.00
CA LEU A 228 -12.06 -13.84 0.27
C LEU A 228 -13.33 -14.30 0.96
N VAL A 229 -14.40 -13.50 0.82
CA VAL A 229 -15.73 -13.85 1.32
C VAL A 229 -16.21 -15.13 0.62
N LYS A 230 -16.27 -16.24 1.35
CA LYS A 230 -16.86 -17.48 0.85
C LYS A 230 -18.37 -17.42 1.05
N HIS A 231 -19.13 -17.42 -0.05
CA HIS A 231 -20.59 -17.53 0.02
C HIS A 231 -20.98 -18.96 0.46
N PRO A 232 -21.93 -19.12 1.41
CA PRO A 232 -22.39 -20.43 1.86
C PRO A 232 -23.05 -21.28 0.75
N ASP A 233 -23.43 -20.69 -0.38
CA ASP A 233 -24.03 -21.37 -1.54
C ASP A 233 -23.03 -21.78 -2.64
N GLY A 234 -21.71 -21.64 -2.42
CA GLY A 234 -20.68 -22.09 -3.38
C GLY A 234 -20.63 -21.33 -4.73
N LYS A 235 -21.43 -20.28 -4.90
CA LYS A 235 -21.35 -19.37 -6.05
C LYS A 235 -20.29 -18.31 -5.79
N LYS A 236 -19.18 -18.36 -6.55
CA LYS A 236 -18.17 -17.29 -6.57
C LYS A 236 -18.89 -15.96 -6.86
N GLY A 237 -18.81 -15.03 -5.91
CA GLY A 237 -19.30 -13.66 -6.04
C GLY A 237 -18.37 -12.87 -6.94
N GLY A 238 -18.60 -12.96 -8.25
CA GLY A 238 -17.91 -12.17 -9.25
C GLY A 238 -18.85 -11.93 -10.42
N HIS A 239 -19.34 -10.69 -10.55
CA HIS A 239 -19.93 -10.24 -11.81
C HIS A 239 -18.79 -10.19 -12.84
N GLY A 240 -18.61 -11.28 -13.58
CA GLY A 240 -17.83 -11.27 -14.80
C GLY A 240 -18.47 -10.27 -15.77
N HIS A 241 -17.83 -9.12 -15.93
CA HIS A 241 -18.09 -8.27 -17.09
C HIS A 241 -17.91 -9.13 -18.34
N GLY A 242 -18.93 -9.15 -19.18
CA GLY A 242 -19.09 -10.08 -20.30
C GLY A 242 -17.85 -10.19 -21.19
N GLY A 243 -17.08 -11.25 -20.99
CA GLY A 243 -16.37 -11.89 -22.09
C GLY A 243 -17.42 -12.59 -22.94
N ALA A 244 -17.62 -12.10 -24.16
CA ALA A 244 -18.29 -12.86 -25.20
C ALA A 244 -17.76 -14.29 -25.16
N ALA A 245 -18.66 -15.27 -25.13
CA ALA A 245 -18.30 -16.67 -25.27
C ALA A 245 -17.45 -16.81 -26.54
N ALA A 246 -16.14 -16.99 -26.37
CA ALA A 246 -15.27 -17.38 -27.46
C ALA A 246 -15.73 -18.78 -27.87
N GLU A 247 -16.15 -18.90 -29.13
CA GLU A 247 -16.41 -20.19 -29.76
C GLU A 247 -15.16 -21.08 -29.61
N PRO A 248 -15.31 -22.39 -29.39
CA PRO A 248 -14.15 -23.26 -29.23
C PRO A 248 -13.38 -23.27 -30.55
N GLU A 249 -12.13 -22.82 -30.52
CA GLU A 249 -11.24 -22.92 -31.67
C GLU A 249 -11.02 -24.40 -31.99
N VAL A 250 -11.56 -24.80 -33.14
CA VAL A 250 -11.36 -26.11 -33.74
C VAL A 250 -10.08 -26.04 -34.57
N ASN A 251 -9.13 -26.94 -34.33
CA ASN A 251 -8.00 -27.09 -35.25
C ASN A 251 -8.50 -27.47 -36.66
N LEU A 252 -7.71 -27.14 -37.69
CA LEU A 252 -7.99 -27.32 -39.14
C LEU A 252 -8.44 -28.73 -39.60
N LEU A 253 -8.49 -29.71 -38.69
CA LEU A 253 -8.86 -31.10 -38.92
C LEU A 253 -10.12 -31.55 -38.14
N GLY A 254 -10.76 -30.68 -37.34
CA GLY A 254 -12.07 -30.98 -36.74
C GLY A 254 -12.07 -31.99 -35.59
N GLU A 255 -10.93 -32.26 -34.95
CA GLU A 255 -10.85 -33.16 -33.79
C GLU A 255 -10.68 -32.36 -32.49
N PRO A 256 -11.41 -32.73 -31.40
CA PRO A 256 -11.21 -32.14 -30.08
C PRO A 256 -9.90 -32.67 -29.46
N GLU A 257 -9.07 -31.79 -28.90
CA GLU A 257 -7.88 -32.19 -28.16
C GLU A 257 -8.24 -33.06 -26.93
N PRO A 258 -7.44 -34.10 -26.62
CA PRO A 258 -7.74 -34.98 -25.50
C PRO A 258 -7.52 -34.26 -24.18
N ALA A 259 -8.61 -34.13 -23.41
CA ALA A 259 -8.61 -33.66 -22.02
C ALA A 259 -7.63 -34.50 -21.18
N ALA A 260 -6.59 -33.84 -20.67
CA ALA A 260 -5.72 -34.42 -19.65
C ALA A 260 -6.53 -34.71 -18.38
N ALA A 261 -6.29 -35.91 -17.85
CA ALA A 261 -6.98 -36.56 -16.75
C ALA A 261 -7.37 -35.66 -15.56
N ALA A 262 -8.64 -35.80 -15.16
CA ALA A 262 -9.20 -35.30 -13.92
C ALA A 262 -8.45 -35.86 -12.69
N ALA A 263 -7.78 -34.96 -11.97
CA ALA A 263 -7.48 -35.10 -10.55
C ALA A 263 -8.47 -34.22 -9.77
N GLY A 264 -8.86 -34.67 -8.57
CA GLY A 264 -9.98 -34.15 -7.79
C GLY A 264 -10.02 -32.63 -7.64
N GLY A 265 -11.25 -32.08 -7.67
CA GLY A 265 -11.51 -30.69 -7.36
C GLY A 265 -11.21 -30.40 -5.89
N GLU A 266 -9.99 -30.01 -5.62
CA GLU A 266 -9.70 -29.09 -4.52
C GLU A 266 -10.22 -27.72 -4.96
N GLU A 267 -11.03 -27.07 -4.12
CA GLU A 267 -11.41 -25.67 -4.33
C GLU A 267 -10.14 -24.89 -4.68
N GLU A 268 -10.12 -24.14 -5.78
CA GLU A 268 -9.02 -23.21 -6.07
C GLU A 268 -8.92 -22.23 -4.89
N GLU A 269 -8.11 -22.56 -3.88
CA GLU A 269 -7.57 -21.58 -2.95
C GLU A 269 -6.84 -20.58 -3.83
N GLU A 270 -7.48 -19.45 -4.12
CA GLU A 270 -6.82 -18.39 -4.87
C GLU A 270 -5.49 -18.07 -4.17
N ASP A 271 -4.42 -18.10 -4.96
CA ASP A 271 -3.04 -18.03 -4.48
C ASP A 271 -2.78 -16.71 -3.74
N PHE A 272 -3.01 -16.71 -2.44
CA PHE A 272 -2.81 -15.58 -1.54
C PHE A 272 -1.39 -15.60 -0.98
N ALA A 273 -0.71 -14.46 -1.04
CA ALA A 273 0.63 -14.28 -0.51
C ALA A 273 0.67 -13.04 0.40
N ILE A 274 1.49 -13.10 1.45
CA ILE A 274 1.66 -11.99 2.38
C ILE A 274 3.08 -11.46 2.25
N VAL A 275 3.22 -10.15 2.10
CA VAL A 275 4.53 -9.49 2.16
C VAL A 275 4.53 -8.60 3.38
N PHE A 276 5.36 -8.95 4.36
CA PHE A 276 5.46 -8.23 5.62
C PHE A 276 6.76 -7.44 5.66
N ALA A 277 6.69 -6.15 5.95
CA ALA A 277 7.85 -5.27 6.08
C ALA A 277 7.84 -4.59 7.44
N ALA A 278 8.84 -4.90 8.25
CA ALA A 278 9.09 -4.31 9.57
C ALA A 278 10.22 -3.28 9.50
N MET A 279 10.03 -2.09 10.04
CA MET A 279 10.92 -0.94 9.96
C MET A 279 11.13 -0.36 11.35
N GLY A 280 12.35 -0.47 11.88
CA GLY A 280 12.69 0.04 13.21
C GLY A 280 11.94 -0.64 14.35
N VAL A 281 11.56 -1.91 14.18
CA VAL A 281 10.83 -2.66 15.21
C VAL A 281 11.77 -3.20 16.30
N ASN A 282 11.23 -3.38 17.50
CA ASN A 282 11.97 -4.03 18.58
C ASN A 282 12.14 -5.53 18.31
N MET A 283 13.18 -6.13 18.90
CA MET A 283 13.45 -7.57 18.78
C MET A 283 12.27 -8.43 19.27
N GLU A 284 11.56 -7.99 20.31
CA GLU A 284 10.36 -8.67 20.82
C GLU A 284 9.24 -8.70 19.79
N THR A 285 8.98 -7.57 19.11
CA THR A 285 7.98 -7.47 18.06
C THR A 285 8.35 -8.32 16.85
N ALA A 286 9.61 -8.30 16.42
CA ALA A 286 10.09 -9.15 15.33
C ALA A 286 9.96 -10.64 15.66
N SER A 287 10.30 -11.02 16.90
CA SER A 287 10.16 -12.41 17.37
C SER A 287 8.71 -12.84 17.46
N PHE A 288 7.81 -11.95 17.91
CA PHE A 288 6.37 -12.20 17.95
C PHE A 288 5.82 -12.54 16.56
N PHE A 289 6.11 -11.73 15.54
CA PHE A 289 5.62 -12.01 14.19
C PHE A 289 6.23 -13.29 13.61
N LYS A 290 7.53 -13.52 13.82
CA LYS A 290 8.18 -14.74 13.34
C LYS A 290 7.54 -15.99 13.95
N GLN A 291 7.37 -16.01 15.28
CA GLN A 291 6.75 -17.11 15.98
C GLN A 291 5.30 -17.31 15.54
N ASP A 292 4.54 -16.23 15.37
CA ASP A 292 3.15 -16.32 14.93
C ASP A 292 3.03 -16.94 13.51
N PHE A 293 3.89 -16.53 12.58
CA PHE A 293 3.87 -17.10 11.23
C PHE A 293 4.34 -18.55 11.17
N GLU A 294 5.27 -18.94 12.06
CA GLU A 294 5.73 -20.33 12.22
C GLU A 294 4.63 -21.23 12.83
N GLU A 295 3.96 -20.79 13.90
CA GLU A 295 2.93 -21.56 14.60
C GLU A 295 1.69 -21.82 13.74
N ASN A 296 1.33 -20.86 12.88
CA ASN A 296 0.15 -20.98 12.00
C ASN A 296 0.47 -21.68 10.67
N GLY A 297 1.71 -22.13 10.43
CA GLY A 297 2.11 -22.78 9.18
C GLY A 297 1.97 -21.90 7.94
N SER A 298 1.77 -20.59 8.11
CA SER A 298 1.58 -19.64 7.01
C SER A 298 2.91 -19.13 6.45
N LEU A 299 4.03 -19.46 7.11
CA LEU A 299 5.37 -19.03 6.70
C LEU A 299 5.63 -19.29 5.21
N GLU A 300 5.24 -20.44 4.67
CA GLU A 300 5.42 -20.80 3.25
C GLU A 300 4.78 -19.81 2.27
N LYS A 301 3.73 -19.09 2.68
CA LYS A 301 3.01 -18.09 1.87
C LYS A 301 3.44 -16.65 2.20
N VAL A 302 4.37 -16.45 3.13
CA VAL A 302 4.80 -15.12 3.62
C VAL A 302 6.23 -14.81 3.20
N VAL A 303 6.48 -13.58 2.78
CA VAL A 303 7.83 -12.99 2.67
C VAL A 303 8.01 -11.97 3.79
N LEU A 304 9.06 -12.13 4.59
CA LEU A 304 9.35 -11.26 5.73
C LEU A 304 10.57 -10.38 5.44
N PHE A 305 10.41 -9.06 5.51
CA PHE A 305 11.51 -8.10 5.54
C PHE A 305 11.57 -7.48 6.94
N LEU A 306 12.65 -7.75 7.68
CA LEU A 306 12.81 -7.30 9.06
C LEU A 306 13.97 -6.29 9.14
N ASN A 307 13.66 -5.04 9.49
CA ASN A 307 14.63 -4.05 9.93
C ASN A 307 14.37 -3.74 11.41
N LEU A 308 15.35 -4.08 12.24
CA LEU A 308 15.29 -3.91 13.68
C LEU A 308 15.67 -2.48 14.09
N ALA A 309 15.33 -2.10 15.33
CA ALA A 309 15.66 -0.78 15.87
C ALA A 309 17.18 -0.49 15.95
N ASN A 310 18.02 -1.53 16.07
CA ASN A 310 19.48 -1.44 16.07
C ASN A 310 20.09 -1.36 14.65
N ASP A 311 19.32 -1.69 13.62
CA ASP A 311 19.77 -1.59 12.24
C ASP A 311 19.80 -0.12 11.77
N PRO A 312 20.64 0.22 10.78
CA PRO A 312 20.79 1.59 10.29
C PRO A 312 19.47 2.20 9.82
N THR A 313 19.27 3.49 10.08
CA THR A 313 18.02 4.18 9.74
C THR A 313 17.78 4.30 8.25
N ILE A 314 18.84 4.27 7.42
CA ILE A 314 18.70 4.34 5.96
C ILE A 314 18.12 3.04 5.39
N GLU A 315 18.37 1.89 6.02
CA GLU A 315 17.74 0.63 5.60
C GLU A 315 16.20 0.71 5.73
N ARG A 316 15.68 1.48 6.69
CA ARG A 316 14.23 1.71 6.84
C ARG A 316 13.63 2.41 5.62
N ILE A 317 14.40 3.26 4.94
CA ILE A 317 13.92 4.00 3.76
C ILE A 317 13.78 3.07 2.55
N ILE A 318 14.68 2.09 2.40
CA ILE A 318 14.65 1.14 1.29
C ILE A 318 13.75 -0.08 1.55
N THR A 319 13.58 -0.48 2.81
CA THR A 319 12.77 -1.65 3.22
C THR A 319 11.37 -1.69 2.58
N PRO A 320 10.52 -0.64 2.67
CA PRO A 320 9.18 -0.69 2.09
C PRO A 320 9.22 -0.72 0.56
N ARG A 321 10.24 -0.13 -0.06
CA ARG A 321 10.43 -0.14 -1.52
C ARG A 321 10.79 -1.54 -2.02
N ILE A 322 11.67 -2.24 -1.31
CA ILE A 322 12.03 -3.64 -1.59
C ILE A 322 10.82 -4.56 -1.42
N ALA A 323 10.06 -4.38 -0.33
CA ALA A 323 8.86 -5.14 -0.06
C ALA A 323 7.80 -4.95 -1.16
N LEU A 324 7.53 -3.69 -1.55
CA LEU A 324 6.56 -3.41 -2.61
C LEU A 324 7.01 -3.90 -3.99
N THR A 325 8.31 -3.87 -4.29
CA THR A 325 8.84 -4.41 -5.56
C THR A 325 8.67 -5.92 -5.63
N THR A 326 8.88 -6.60 -4.50
CA THR A 326 8.60 -8.04 -4.38
C THR A 326 7.10 -8.32 -4.51
N ALA A 327 6.25 -7.49 -3.89
CA ALA A 327 4.80 -7.60 -3.99
C ALA A 327 4.29 -7.38 -5.42
N GLU A 328 4.84 -6.41 -6.15
CA GLU A 328 4.52 -6.14 -7.56
C GLU A 328 4.90 -7.30 -8.47
N TYR A 329 6.09 -7.88 -8.27
CA TYR A 329 6.51 -9.07 -9.00
C TYR A 329 5.56 -10.26 -8.74
N LEU A 330 5.24 -10.54 -7.48
CA LEU A 330 4.32 -11.63 -7.10
C LEU A 330 2.89 -11.39 -7.62
N ALA A 331 2.40 -10.15 -7.56
CA ALA A 331 1.05 -9.85 -7.99
C ALA A 331 0.92 -9.82 -9.52
N TYR A 332 1.80 -9.10 -10.18
CA TYR A 332 1.61 -8.77 -11.58
C TYR A 332 2.30 -9.71 -12.56
N GLU A 333 3.41 -10.34 -12.18
CA GLU A 333 4.09 -11.34 -13.02
C GLU A 333 3.67 -12.77 -12.66
N CYS A 334 3.49 -13.05 -11.37
CA CYS A 334 3.06 -14.38 -10.91
C CYS A 334 1.54 -14.52 -10.75
N GLY A 335 0.79 -13.42 -10.82
CA GLY A 335 -0.68 -13.44 -10.76
C GLY A 335 -1.28 -13.69 -9.38
N LYS A 336 -0.50 -13.58 -8.30
CA LYS A 336 -0.95 -13.85 -6.92
C LYS A 336 -1.73 -12.66 -6.32
N HIS A 337 -2.56 -12.93 -5.31
CA HIS A 337 -3.17 -11.87 -4.51
C HIS A 337 -2.27 -11.56 -3.32
N VAL A 338 -1.71 -10.36 -3.29
CA VAL A 338 -0.71 -9.97 -2.29
C VAL A 338 -1.32 -9.01 -1.27
N LEU A 339 -1.21 -9.36 0.01
CA LEU A 339 -1.44 -8.45 1.12
C LEU A 339 -0.10 -7.95 1.64
N VAL A 340 0.13 -6.65 1.52
CA VAL A 340 1.33 -5.98 1.99
C VAL A 340 1.07 -5.31 3.32
N ILE A 341 1.86 -5.63 4.34
CA ILE A 341 1.80 -4.99 5.65
C ILE A 341 3.10 -4.25 5.88
N LEU A 342 2.99 -2.96 6.16
CA LEU A 342 4.13 -2.08 6.40
C LEU A 342 4.04 -1.59 7.84
N THR A 343 4.99 -1.97 8.70
CA THR A 343 5.04 -1.53 10.10
C THR A 343 6.46 -1.12 10.45
N ASP A 344 6.79 -0.02 11.12
CA ASP A 344 5.95 1.11 11.48
C ASP A 344 6.27 2.29 10.54
N MET A 345 5.26 2.86 9.90
CA MET A 345 5.41 4.03 9.03
C MET A 345 5.85 5.30 9.79
N SER A 346 5.69 5.35 11.12
CA SER A 346 6.24 6.42 11.94
C SER A 346 7.76 6.34 12.03
N SER A 347 8.32 5.14 12.19
CA SER A 347 9.78 4.90 12.17
C SER A 347 10.39 5.22 10.81
N TYR A 348 9.64 4.98 9.72
CA TYR A 348 10.01 5.41 8.37
C TYR A 348 10.08 6.95 8.27
N ALA A 349 9.05 7.65 8.74
CA ALA A 349 9.00 9.11 8.69
C ALA A 349 10.08 9.77 9.56
N ASP A 350 10.40 9.17 10.71
CA ASP A 350 11.50 9.62 11.58
C ASP A 350 12.87 9.44 10.92
N ALA A 351 13.09 8.31 10.22
CA ALA A 351 14.31 8.10 9.44
C ALA A 351 14.43 9.11 8.29
N LEU A 352 13.32 9.42 7.60
CA LEU A 352 13.29 10.42 6.54
C LEU A 352 13.64 11.82 7.07
N ARG A 353 13.12 12.15 8.26
CA ARG A 353 13.44 13.41 8.97
C ARG A 353 14.93 13.48 9.36
N GLU A 354 15.50 12.39 9.85
CA GLU A 354 16.93 12.33 10.21
C GLU A 354 17.82 12.59 8.98
N VAL A 355 17.51 11.96 7.85
CA VAL A 355 18.25 12.15 6.59
C VAL A 355 18.14 13.59 6.09
N SER A 356 16.95 14.18 6.14
CA SER A 356 16.73 15.57 5.72
C SER A 356 17.47 16.57 6.63
N ALA A 357 17.47 16.34 7.95
CA ALA A 357 18.20 17.15 8.90
C ALA A 357 19.73 17.06 8.69
N ALA A 358 20.24 15.86 8.38
CA ALA A 358 21.66 15.66 8.06
C ALA A 358 22.10 16.36 6.77
N ARG A 359 21.16 16.66 5.87
CA ARG A 359 21.39 17.42 4.63
C ARG A 359 21.20 18.93 4.79
N GLU A 360 20.84 19.39 5.99
CA GLU A 360 20.52 20.80 6.24
C GLU A 360 19.40 21.34 5.32
N GLU A 361 18.46 20.47 4.91
CA GLU A 361 17.30 20.85 4.10
C GLU A 361 16.35 21.74 4.92
N VAL A 362 15.58 22.59 4.23
CA VAL A 362 14.57 23.44 4.89
C VAL A 362 13.49 22.55 5.50
N PRO A 363 13.31 22.55 6.84
CA PRO A 363 12.34 21.69 7.48
C PRO A 363 10.91 22.20 7.23
N GLY A 364 9.99 21.25 7.06
CA GLY A 364 8.56 21.49 7.02
C GLY A 364 7.93 21.47 8.43
N ARG A 365 6.66 21.07 8.48
CA ARG A 365 5.86 21.07 9.72
C ARG A 365 6.43 20.07 10.73
N ARG A 366 6.61 20.50 11.99
CA ARG A 366 7.20 19.69 13.09
C ARG A 366 8.59 19.10 12.77
N GLY A 367 9.34 19.70 11.85
CA GLY A 367 10.70 19.26 11.49
C GLY A 367 10.76 18.15 10.44
N TYR A 368 9.63 17.66 9.93
CA TYR A 368 9.62 16.69 8.83
C TYR A 368 9.96 17.34 7.48
N PRO A 369 10.46 16.59 6.50
CA PRO A 369 10.84 17.13 5.18
C PRO A 369 9.62 17.64 4.41
N GLY A 370 9.81 18.68 3.58
CA GLY A 370 8.73 19.25 2.76
C GLY A 370 8.16 18.27 1.72
N TYR A 371 8.93 17.27 1.29
CA TYR A 371 8.53 16.26 0.32
C TYR A 371 7.95 14.98 0.94
N MET A 372 7.71 14.95 2.25
CA MET A 372 7.17 13.76 2.94
C MET A 372 5.86 13.26 2.33
N TYR A 373 5.00 14.17 1.86
CA TYR A 373 3.76 13.81 1.17
C TYR A 373 4.03 12.99 -0.10
N THR A 374 4.90 13.49 -0.98
CA THR A 374 5.23 12.83 -2.25
C THR A 374 5.95 11.49 -2.01
N ASP A 375 6.80 11.42 -0.99
CA ASP A 375 7.54 10.21 -0.66
C ASP A 375 6.62 9.10 -0.13
N LEU A 376 5.69 9.43 0.79
CA LEU A 376 4.64 8.49 1.22
C LEU A 376 3.70 8.10 0.08
N ALA A 377 3.36 9.04 -0.81
CA ALA A 377 2.51 8.75 -1.97
C ALA A 377 3.16 7.74 -2.92
N THR A 378 4.49 7.81 -3.10
CA THR A 378 5.24 6.86 -3.93
C THR A 378 5.15 5.43 -3.40
N ILE A 379 5.01 5.25 -2.08
CA ILE A 379 4.82 3.94 -1.44
C ILE A 379 3.36 3.50 -1.55
N TYR A 380 2.42 4.35 -1.13
CA TYR A 380 1.01 3.97 -1.02
C TYR A 380 0.30 3.81 -2.37
N GLU A 381 0.67 4.56 -3.41
CA GLU A 381 0.03 4.49 -4.73
C GLU A 381 0.45 3.29 -5.59
N ARG A 382 1.27 2.38 -5.04
CA ARG A 382 1.65 1.10 -5.66
C ARG A 382 0.61 -0.01 -5.42
N ALA A 383 -0.41 0.25 -4.61
CA ALA A 383 -1.56 -0.64 -4.41
C ALA A 383 -2.54 -0.60 -5.60
N GLY A 384 -3.27 -1.69 -5.82
CA GLY A 384 -4.37 -1.73 -6.78
C GLY A 384 -4.45 -2.99 -7.63
N ARG A 385 -5.25 -2.89 -8.70
CA ARG A 385 -5.46 -3.91 -9.73
C ARG A 385 -5.20 -3.30 -11.10
N ILE A 386 -4.60 -4.09 -11.99
CA ILE A 386 -4.32 -3.70 -13.37
C ILE A 386 -5.20 -4.52 -14.30
N GLU A 387 -5.80 -3.87 -15.29
CA GLU A 387 -6.60 -4.52 -16.32
C GLU A 387 -5.77 -5.55 -17.09
N GLY A 388 -6.35 -6.73 -17.34
CA GLY A 388 -5.65 -7.84 -17.99
C GLY A 388 -4.70 -8.64 -17.09
N ARG A 389 -4.45 -8.22 -15.85
CA ARG A 389 -3.69 -8.99 -14.86
C ARG A 389 -4.62 -9.52 -13.75
N LYS A 390 -4.45 -10.79 -13.38
CA LYS A 390 -5.31 -11.42 -12.35
C LYS A 390 -4.96 -10.95 -10.93
N GLY A 391 -3.68 -10.78 -10.63
CA GLY A 391 -3.21 -10.45 -9.29
C GLY A 391 -3.57 -9.04 -8.82
N SER A 392 -3.38 -8.81 -7.54
CA SER A 392 -3.77 -7.55 -6.87
C SER A 392 -2.87 -7.28 -5.68
N ILE A 393 -2.64 -6.00 -5.38
CA ILE A 393 -1.86 -5.58 -4.22
C ILE A 393 -2.75 -4.79 -3.27
N THR A 394 -3.04 -5.36 -2.11
CA THR A 394 -3.74 -4.67 -1.01
C THR A 394 -2.71 -4.20 0.00
N GLN A 395 -2.78 -2.95 0.44
CA GLN A 395 -1.85 -2.40 1.43
C GLN A 395 -2.55 -2.13 2.75
N LEU A 396 -1.95 -2.61 3.85
CA LEU A 396 -2.30 -2.32 5.23
C LEU A 396 -1.10 -1.68 5.96
N PRO A 397 -0.82 -0.39 5.75
CA PRO A 397 0.23 0.31 6.50
C PRO A 397 -0.19 0.52 7.96
N ILE A 398 0.73 0.28 8.88
CA ILE A 398 0.54 0.48 10.31
C ILE A 398 1.38 1.67 10.72
N LEU A 399 0.76 2.62 11.41
CA LEU A 399 1.45 3.78 11.97
C LEU A 399 1.14 3.96 13.45
N THR A 400 2.16 4.35 14.21
CA THR A 400 2.02 4.76 15.61
C THR A 400 1.96 6.27 15.71
N MET A 401 0.79 6.81 16.05
CA MET A 401 0.58 8.25 16.25
C MET A 401 1.33 8.74 17.51
N PRO A 402 2.20 9.74 17.38
CA PRO A 402 2.84 10.36 18.53
C PRO A 402 1.81 11.06 19.42
N ASN A 403 1.81 10.75 20.73
CA ASN A 403 0.88 11.32 21.73
C ASN A 403 -0.62 11.14 21.39
N ASP A 404 -0.97 10.09 20.64
CA ASP A 404 -2.35 9.81 20.20
C ASP A 404 -2.96 10.94 19.34
N ASP A 405 -2.12 11.83 18.77
CA ASP A 405 -2.53 13.02 18.02
C ASP A 405 -2.76 12.70 16.54
N ILE A 406 -4.03 12.63 16.13
CA ILE A 406 -4.41 12.43 14.72
C ILE A 406 -4.04 13.63 13.82
N THR A 407 -3.81 14.82 14.39
CA THR A 407 -3.41 16.02 13.64
C THR A 407 -1.89 16.08 13.40
N HIS A 408 -1.16 15.07 13.87
CA HIS A 408 0.26 14.93 13.60
C HIS A 408 0.50 14.79 12.07
N PRO A 409 1.58 15.36 11.50
CA PRO A 409 1.84 15.28 10.06
C PRO A 409 1.81 13.88 9.44
N ILE A 410 2.28 12.85 10.18
CA ILE A 410 2.29 11.45 9.71
C ILE A 410 0.86 10.92 9.43
N PRO A 411 -0.06 10.85 10.42
CA PRO A 411 -1.44 10.41 10.16
C PRO A 411 -2.21 11.36 9.24
N ASP A 412 -1.99 12.68 9.33
CA ASP A 412 -2.67 13.67 8.47
C ASP A 412 -2.34 13.45 6.98
N LEU A 413 -1.04 13.35 6.63
CA LEU A 413 -0.63 13.08 5.25
C LEU A 413 -1.04 11.67 4.80
N THR A 414 -0.96 10.67 5.68
CA THR A 414 -1.40 9.31 5.35
C THR A 414 -2.89 9.26 5.05
N GLY A 415 -3.73 9.96 5.82
CA GLY A 415 -5.18 10.05 5.58
C GLY A 415 -5.58 10.81 4.31
N TYR A 416 -4.73 11.73 3.84
CA TYR A 416 -4.92 12.38 2.53
C TYR A 416 -4.62 11.46 1.35
N ILE A 417 -3.65 10.56 1.49
CA ILE A 417 -3.22 9.67 0.39
C ILE A 417 -4.07 8.39 0.35
N THR A 418 -4.31 7.79 1.50
CA THR A 418 -5.01 6.51 1.61
C THR A 418 -6.54 6.68 1.55
N GLU A 419 -7.25 5.56 1.35
CA GLU A 419 -8.69 5.54 1.06
C GLU A 419 -9.55 5.33 2.32
N GLY A 420 -9.07 5.82 3.46
CA GLY A 420 -9.69 5.58 4.76
C GLY A 420 -8.65 5.41 5.85
N GLN A 421 -9.08 4.98 7.03
CA GLN A 421 -8.21 4.59 8.13
C GLN A 421 -8.97 3.73 9.15
N ILE A 422 -8.27 2.83 9.82
CA ILE A 422 -8.77 2.09 10.97
C ILE A 422 -8.09 2.66 12.22
N TYR A 423 -8.88 3.17 13.15
CA TYR A 423 -8.37 3.86 14.34
C TYR A 423 -8.45 2.94 15.56
N ILE A 424 -7.31 2.67 16.18
CA ILE A 424 -7.24 1.95 17.45
C ILE A 424 -7.26 2.95 18.59
N ASP A 425 -8.19 2.76 19.52
CA ASP A 425 -8.47 3.67 20.61
C ASP A 425 -7.95 3.15 21.95
N ARG A 426 -7.21 4.01 22.65
CA ARG A 426 -6.69 3.73 24.00
C ARG A 426 -7.82 3.57 25.03
N GLN A 427 -8.94 4.27 24.87
CA GLN A 427 -10.05 4.19 25.83
C GLN A 427 -10.69 2.80 25.85
N LEU A 428 -10.86 2.18 24.69
CA LEU A 428 -11.37 0.82 24.56
C LEU A 428 -10.35 -0.20 25.10
N HIS A 429 -9.07 0.01 24.81
CA HIS A 429 -8.01 -0.86 25.31
C HIS A 429 -7.90 -0.87 26.84
N ASN A 430 -8.00 0.30 27.48
CA ASN A 430 -7.97 0.43 28.94
C ASN A 430 -9.16 -0.27 29.62
N ARG A 431 -10.27 -0.48 28.89
CA ARG A 431 -11.44 -1.25 29.33
C ARG A 431 -11.33 -2.75 29.02
N GLN A 432 -10.17 -3.22 28.59
CA GLN A 432 -9.88 -4.62 28.25
C GLN A 432 -10.75 -5.14 27.09
N ILE A 433 -11.17 -4.26 26.18
CA ILE A 433 -11.86 -4.64 24.95
C ILE A 433 -10.81 -4.90 23.87
N PHE A 434 -10.88 -6.07 23.24
CA PHE A 434 -10.01 -6.46 22.14
C PHE A 434 -10.85 -6.95 20.96
N PRO A 435 -10.55 -6.58 19.70
CA PRO A 435 -9.61 -5.53 19.28
C PRO A 435 -10.17 -4.11 19.59
N PRO A 436 -9.38 -3.17 20.13
CA PRO A 436 -9.86 -1.84 20.50
C PRO A 436 -10.02 -0.88 19.31
N VAL A 437 -10.83 -1.27 18.31
CA VAL A 437 -11.11 -0.46 17.12
C VAL A 437 -12.26 0.49 17.40
N ASN A 438 -12.03 1.80 17.24
CA ASN A 438 -13.08 2.80 17.36
C ASN A 438 -13.68 3.12 15.99
N VAL A 439 -14.97 2.83 15.85
CA VAL A 439 -15.70 2.95 14.58
C VAL A 439 -15.98 4.39 14.16
N LEU A 440 -15.97 5.37 15.07
CA LEU A 440 -16.32 6.76 14.75
C LEU A 440 -15.24 7.48 13.90
N PRO A 441 -13.96 7.50 14.29
CA PRO A 441 -12.90 8.09 13.47
C PRO A 441 -12.39 7.14 12.37
N SER A 442 -12.82 5.88 12.36
CA SER A 442 -12.49 4.92 11.30
C SER A 442 -13.38 5.10 10.09
N LEU A 443 -12.83 4.93 8.90
CA LEU A 443 -13.54 5.06 7.64
C LEU A 443 -12.93 4.15 6.58
N SER A 444 -13.76 3.54 5.74
CA SER A 444 -13.34 2.94 4.46
C SER A 444 -14.13 3.57 3.31
N ARG A 445 -13.45 4.22 2.36
CA ARG A 445 -14.09 4.89 1.22
C ARG A 445 -14.58 3.91 0.15
N LEU A 446 -13.90 2.77 -0.02
CA LEU A 446 -14.26 1.73 -1.00
C LEU A 446 -15.30 0.73 -0.48
N MET A 447 -15.72 0.85 0.77
CA MET A 447 -16.74 -0.01 1.37
C MET A 447 -18.01 -0.11 0.51
N LYS A 448 -18.45 0.99 -0.10
CA LYS A 448 -19.68 1.01 -0.92
C LYS A 448 -19.63 0.09 -2.14
N SER A 449 -18.45 -0.14 -2.70
CA SER A 449 -18.25 -1.01 -3.86
C SER A 449 -17.98 -2.45 -3.45
N ALA A 450 -17.46 -2.65 -2.24
CA ALA A 450 -17.20 -3.97 -1.66
C ALA A 450 -18.45 -4.70 -1.15
N ILE A 451 -19.50 -3.95 -0.83
CA ILE A 451 -20.73 -4.48 -0.22
C ILE A 451 -21.88 -4.48 -1.22
N GLY A 452 -22.83 -5.40 -1.04
CA GLY A 452 -24.08 -5.43 -1.80
C GLY A 452 -24.47 -6.82 -2.26
N GLU A 453 -25.52 -6.86 -3.07
CA GLU A 453 -26.08 -8.11 -3.62
C GLU A 453 -25.09 -8.76 -4.58
N GLY A 454 -24.69 -10.00 -4.28
CA GLY A 454 -23.70 -10.77 -5.04
C GLY A 454 -22.27 -10.74 -4.50
N MET A 455 -21.95 -9.84 -3.56
CA MET A 455 -20.64 -9.80 -2.88
C MET A 455 -20.72 -10.26 -1.42
N THR A 456 -21.61 -9.64 -0.64
CA THR A 456 -21.83 -9.99 0.78
C THR A 456 -23.30 -10.36 1.02
N ARG A 457 -24.11 -9.41 1.48
CA ARG A 457 -25.53 -9.54 1.76
C ARG A 457 -26.23 -8.21 1.48
N ASP A 458 -27.52 -8.28 1.15
CA ASP A 458 -28.35 -7.13 0.75
C ASP A 458 -28.48 -6.03 1.83
N ASP A 459 -28.34 -6.40 3.10
CA ASP A 459 -28.58 -5.55 4.27
C ASP A 459 -27.33 -4.86 4.84
N HIS A 460 -26.13 -5.24 4.39
CA HIS A 460 -24.86 -4.82 5.00
C HIS A 460 -24.74 -3.30 5.12
N SER A 461 -25.01 -2.57 4.02
CA SER A 461 -24.92 -1.10 4.02
C SER A 461 -25.88 -0.45 5.02
N GLU A 462 -27.13 -0.91 5.07
CA GLU A 462 -28.16 -0.34 5.93
C GLU A 462 -27.87 -0.61 7.41
N VAL A 463 -27.48 -1.84 7.74
CA VAL A 463 -27.12 -2.26 9.09
C VAL A 463 -25.92 -1.46 9.60
N SER A 464 -24.86 -1.36 8.82
CA SER A 464 -23.65 -0.61 9.21
C SER A 464 -23.97 0.88 9.46
N ASN A 465 -24.72 1.51 8.56
CA ASN A 465 -25.13 2.91 8.70
C ASN A 465 -26.00 3.15 9.94
N GLN A 466 -26.91 2.22 10.26
CA GLN A 466 -27.76 2.32 11.44
C GLN A 466 -26.96 2.10 12.73
N MET A 467 -26.08 1.09 12.77
CA MET A 467 -25.21 0.84 13.93
C MET A 467 -24.29 2.03 14.21
N TYR A 468 -23.72 2.63 13.16
CA TYR A 468 -22.87 3.82 13.30
C TYR A 468 -23.65 4.98 13.92
N ALA A 469 -24.89 5.22 13.45
CA ALA A 469 -25.74 6.28 14.00
C ALA A 469 -26.12 6.02 15.47
N CYS A 470 -26.50 4.77 15.81
CA CYS A 470 -26.80 4.38 17.19
C CYS A 470 -25.58 4.54 18.11
N TYR A 471 -24.38 4.17 17.63
CA TYR A 471 -23.15 4.31 18.41
C TYR A 471 -22.76 5.78 18.63
N ALA A 472 -22.90 6.63 17.62
CA ALA A 472 -22.66 8.07 17.76
C ALA A 472 -23.59 8.71 18.79
N ILE A 473 -24.90 8.45 18.68
CA ILE A 473 -25.90 8.94 19.63
C ILE A 473 -25.61 8.39 21.03
N GLY A 474 -25.29 7.10 21.16
CA GLY A 474 -24.95 6.48 22.44
C GLY A 474 -23.73 7.12 23.13
N LYS A 475 -22.72 7.55 22.38
CA LYS A 475 -21.57 8.29 22.94
C LYS A 475 -21.96 9.68 23.43
N ASP A 476 -22.81 10.39 22.69
CA ASP A 476 -23.34 11.69 23.13
C ASP A 476 -24.18 11.53 24.41
N VAL A 477 -25.02 10.49 24.47
CA VAL A 477 -25.82 10.14 25.65
C VAL A 477 -24.92 9.77 26.84
N LEU A 478 -23.84 9.03 26.62
CA LEU A 478 -22.88 8.70 27.68
C LEU A 478 -22.23 9.97 28.25
N ALA A 479 -21.88 10.94 27.40
CA ALA A 479 -21.39 12.23 27.84
C ALA A 479 -22.45 13.02 28.63
N MET A 480 -23.71 13.01 28.19
CA MET A 480 -24.82 13.63 28.91
C MET A 480 -25.07 12.97 30.28
N LYS A 481 -25.02 11.62 30.35
CA LYS A 481 -25.14 10.84 31.60
C LYS A 481 -24.09 11.28 32.62
N ALA A 482 -22.85 11.51 32.18
CA ALA A 482 -21.76 11.96 33.06
C ALA A 482 -21.98 13.38 33.62
N VAL A 483 -22.73 14.24 32.92
CA VAL A 483 -22.96 15.64 33.32
C VAL A 483 -24.23 15.80 34.16
N VAL A 484 -25.35 15.22 33.72
CA VAL A 484 -26.68 15.46 34.29
C VAL A 484 -27.11 14.35 35.25
N GLY A 485 -26.47 13.17 35.18
CA GLY A 485 -26.85 11.99 35.94
C GLY A 485 -27.86 11.11 35.21
N GLU A 486 -28.06 9.90 35.73
CA GLU A 486 -28.86 8.86 35.07
C GLU A 486 -30.38 9.13 35.10
N GLU A 487 -30.87 9.80 36.14
CA GLU A 487 -32.30 10.05 36.35
C GLU A 487 -32.91 11.07 35.37
N ALA A 488 -32.06 11.84 34.67
CA ALA A 488 -32.49 12.86 33.71
C ALA A 488 -32.58 12.34 32.26
N LEU A 489 -32.23 11.08 32.03
CA LEU A 489 -32.23 10.45 30.71
C LEU A 489 -33.62 9.99 30.33
N SER A 490 -33.96 10.09 29.05
CA SER A 490 -35.20 9.52 28.52
C SER A 490 -35.11 7.99 28.43
N ASP A 491 -36.26 7.31 28.33
CA ASP A 491 -36.29 5.86 28.12
C ASP A 491 -35.57 5.45 26.83
N GLU A 492 -35.59 6.30 25.79
CA GLU A 492 -34.84 6.10 24.55
C GLU A 492 -33.32 6.19 24.77
N ASP A 493 -32.87 7.15 25.58
CA ASP A 493 -31.45 7.34 25.91
C ASP A 493 -30.90 6.14 26.68
N LEU A 494 -31.70 5.57 27.59
CA LEU A 494 -31.34 4.34 28.30
C LEU A 494 -31.11 3.15 27.35
N LEU A 495 -31.92 3.03 26.29
CA LEU A 495 -31.72 2.01 25.25
C LEU A 495 -30.43 2.23 24.46
N TYR A 496 -30.06 3.48 24.14
CA TYR A 496 -28.79 3.77 23.48
C TYR A 496 -27.58 3.44 24.35
N LEU A 497 -27.67 3.64 25.67
CA LEU A 497 -26.63 3.23 26.61
C LEU A 497 -26.50 1.71 26.70
N GLU A 498 -27.62 0.99 26.77
CA GLU A 498 -27.63 -0.48 26.77
C GLU A 498 -27.03 -1.03 25.47
N PHE A 499 -27.40 -0.43 24.33
CA PHE A 499 -26.80 -0.75 23.03
C PHE A 499 -25.29 -0.48 23.03
N LEU A 500 -24.83 0.64 23.57
CA LEU A 500 -23.42 1.01 23.59
C LEU A 500 -22.57 -0.03 24.33
N GLU A 501 -23.00 -0.44 25.53
CA GLU A 501 -22.31 -1.47 26.31
C GLU A 501 -22.30 -2.83 25.61
N LYS A 502 -23.44 -3.25 25.03
CA LYS A 502 -23.54 -4.52 24.31
C LYS A 502 -22.75 -4.51 22.99
N PHE A 503 -22.70 -3.37 22.30
CA PHE A 503 -21.91 -3.20 21.10
C PHE A 503 -20.42 -3.35 21.40
N GLU A 504 -19.91 -2.66 22.41
CA GLU A 504 -18.50 -2.74 22.79
C GLU A 504 -18.12 -4.13 23.33
N SER A 505 -18.99 -4.78 24.12
CA SER A 505 -18.71 -6.07 24.78
C SER A 505 -18.98 -7.32 23.95
N LYS A 506 -19.84 -7.26 22.92
CA LYS A 506 -20.18 -8.43 22.07
C LYS A 506 -19.77 -8.28 20.62
N PHE A 507 -19.90 -7.07 20.07
CA PHE A 507 -19.61 -6.83 18.66
C PHE A 507 -18.14 -6.49 18.44
N VAL A 508 -17.64 -5.48 19.18
CA VAL A 508 -16.24 -5.07 19.08
C VAL A 508 -15.34 -6.08 19.78
N ALA A 509 -15.73 -6.55 20.97
CA ALA A 509 -14.97 -7.57 21.67
C ALA A 509 -15.02 -8.92 20.94
N GLN A 510 -13.85 -9.42 20.57
CA GLN A 510 -13.62 -10.65 19.85
C GLN A 510 -12.27 -11.23 20.29
N GLY A 511 -12.10 -12.55 20.33
CA GLY A 511 -10.79 -13.14 20.63
C GLY A 511 -9.77 -12.94 19.49
N ALA A 512 -8.47 -12.86 19.82
CA ALA A 512 -7.40 -12.72 18.81
C ALA A 512 -7.29 -13.91 17.83
N TYR A 513 -7.80 -15.07 18.22
CA TYR A 513 -7.84 -16.30 17.42
C TYR A 513 -9.27 -16.67 16.99
N GLU A 514 -10.26 -15.86 17.36
CA GLU A 514 -11.64 -16.08 16.92
C GLU A 514 -11.80 -15.51 15.51
N THR A 515 -12.32 -16.30 14.59
CA THR A 515 -12.62 -15.88 13.22
C THR A 515 -14.12 -15.91 13.01
N ARG A 516 -14.72 -14.76 12.71
CA ARG A 516 -16.15 -14.66 12.40
C ARG A 516 -16.34 -14.49 10.90
N THR A 517 -17.37 -15.11 10.36
CA THR A 517 -17.77 -14.81 8.98
C THR A 517 -18.50 -13.47 8.92
N ILE A 518 -18.56 -12.89 7.72
CA ILE A 518 -19.36 -11.68 7.51
C ILE A 518 -20.84 -11.92 7.87
N PHE A 519 -21.37 -13.11 7.57
CA PHE A 519 -22.76 -13.45 7.86
C PHE A 519 -23.02 -13.54 9.36
N ASP A 520 -22.13 -14.17 10.12
CA ASP A 520 -22.22 -14.23 11.59
C ASP A 520 -22.14 -12.82 12.18
N SER A 521 -21.24 -11.99 11.66
CA SER A 521 -21.05 -10.61 12.11
C SER A 521 -22.30 -9.75 11.84
N LEU A 522 -22.94 -9.91 10.69
CA LEU A 522 -24.19 -9.22 10.38
C LEU A 522 -25.38 -9.74 11.21
N ASP A 523 -25.42 -11.04 11.53
CA ASP A 523 -26.46 -11.59 12.41
C ASP A 523 -26.28 -11.11 13.86
N LEU A 524 -25.04 -11.01 14.33
CA LEU A 524 -24.72 -10.34 15.61
C LEU A 524 -25.14 -8.87 15.59
N ALA A 525 -24.88 -8.14 14.50
CA ALA A 525 -25.34 -6.77 14.34
C ALA A 525 -26.87 -6.65 14.46
N TRP A 526 -27.63 -7.55 13.82
CA TRP A 526 -29.09 -7.59 13.96
C TRP A 526 -29.54 -7.91 15.38
N SER A 527 -28.85 -8.81 16.09
CA SER A 527 -29.16 -9.12 17.48
C SER A 527 -29.08 -7.89 18.40
N LEU A 528 -28.16 -6.96 18.09
CA LEU A 528 -28.01 -5.70 18.81
C LEU A 528 -29.04 -4.66 18.38
N LEU A 529 -29.35 -4.56 17.09
CA LEU A 529 -30.36 -3.64 16.59
C LEU A 529 -31.78 -3.98 17.10
N ARG A 530 -32.04 -5.23 17.48
CA ARG A 530 -33.32 -5.67 18.09
C ARG A 530 -33.57 -5.14 19.49
N ILE A 531 -32.58 -4.58 20.16
CA ILE A 531 -32.77 -3.87 21.44
C ILE A 531 -33.70 -2.66 21.20
N PHE A 532 -33.61 -2.04 20.03
CA PHE A 532 -34.45 -0.93 19.66
C PHE A 532 -35.82 -1.39 19.10
N PRO A 533 -36.90 -0.66 19.46
CA PRO A 533 -38.17 -0.76 18.74
C PRO A 533 -38.01 -0.48 17.25
N ARG A 534 -38.85 -1.13 16.43
CA ARG A 534 -38.83 -0.99 14.95
C ARG A 534 -38.88 0.47 14.48
N GLU A 535 -39.59 1.33 15.21
CA GLU A 535 -39.80 2.74 14.87
C GLU A 535 -38.54 3.60 15.00
N MET A 536 -37.55 3.16 15.80
CA MET A 536 -36.29 3.89 16.01
C MET A 536 -35.26 3.61 14.90
N LEU A 537 -35.44 2.55 14.12
CA LEU A 537 -34.52 2.14 13.04
C LEU A 537 -34.77 2.92 11.75
N ARG A 538 -34.44 4.22 11.75
CA ARG A 538 -34.79 5.16 10.66
C ARG A 538 -33.92 5.02 9.39
N ARG A 539 -32.73 4.42 9.48
CA ARG A 539 -31.80 4.31 8.33
C ARG A 539 -31.90 2.97 7.58
N ILE A 540 -32.83 2.10 7.98
CA ILE A 540 -33.05 0.79 7.38
C ILE A 540 -34.34 0.82 6.56
N ASN A 541 -34.33 0.23 5.37
CA ASN A 541 -35.52 0.14 4.55
C ASN A 541 -36.52 -0.86 5.14
N ILE A 542 -37.82 -0.59 4.96
CA ILE A 542 -38.90 -1.43 5.49
C ILE A 542 -38.79 -2.88 5.00
N LYS A 543 -38.42 -3.07 3.71
CA LYS A 543 -38.22 -4.40 3.11
C LYS A 543 -37.17 -5.23 3.86
N THR A 544 -36.03 -4.61 4.17
CA THR A 544 -34.92 -5.23 4.91
C THR A 544 -35.32 -5.52 6.34
N LEU A 545 -36.01 -4.56 6.97
CA LEU A 545 -36.48 -4.64 8.35
C LEU A 545 -37.47 -5.80 8.54
N ASP A 546 -38.45 -5.97 7.64
CA ASP A 546 -39.41 -7.06 7.73
C ASP A 546 -38.77 -8.45 7.58
N LYS A 547 -37.71 -8.55 6.76
CA LYS A 547 -36.98 -9.79 6.49
C LYS A 547 -36.11 -10.25 7.67
N TYR A 548 -35.41 -9.33 8.33
CA TYR A 548 -34.36 -9.67 9.31
C TYR A 548 -34.72 -9.39 10.77
N TYR A 549 -35.69 -8.51 11.05
CA TYR A 549 -36.07 -8.18 12.42
C TYR A 549 -36.76 -9.33 13.17
N SER A 550 -37.42 -10.25 12.45
CA SER A 550 -38.30 -11.29 13.02
C SER A 550 -37.61 -12.63 13.33
N ARG A 551 -36.33 -12.84 12.99
CA ARG A 551 -35.64 -14.12 13.24
C ARG A 551 -35.38 -14.29 14.73
N ALA A 552 -36.08 -15.23 15.38
CA ALA A 552 -35.89 -15.58 16.80
C ALA A 552 -34.48 -16.13 17.07
#